data_AF-Q6AKM1-F1
#
_entry.id   AF-Q6AKM1-F1
#
_cell.length_a   1.000
_cell.length_b   1.000
_cell.length_c   1.000
_cell.angle_alpha   90.00
_cell.angle_beta   90.00
_cell.angle_gamma   90.00
#
_symmetry.space_group_name_H-M   'P 1'
#
loop_
_entity.id
_entity.type
_entity.pdbx_description
1 polymer ?
#
loop_
_entity_poly.entity_id
_entity_poly.type
_entity_poly.pdbx_seq_one_letter_code
_entity_poly.pdbx_strand_id
1 'polypeptide(L)'
;MSTCLKLAITKIGDLLLHDKITQDKDGNTITDINLVIPNYQRPYKWTAKNAIQLLDDIIDAKNENKETYRVGTLILHQEEESIYNIVDGQQRTITFTLLLKALGADSISFLEQPLANNPHNTRNIANNFRTLERRTNNIIDDKDSKELLDYIKNNCELIVIITENISDAFQFFDSQNARGKKLYPHDLLKAYHLREMNDLDVAETEKVVKGWEDLNQKELSALFSDYLYRVKEWIKGNKAWGLTEHNIYQFKGITRQDNFPYAQFYKGAFAYADTVNQSAMPFVSGIRNLKPFQLDTPIVAGKPFFDYAKHYFEILKDIQNNDKYEGYFINDNDIIKTLDLRIYKNGVGNRITRLLFDTTILLYVDRFCPERPAKMDLEMLNQFVVFAFVWAYSLRAQYYNVGWLSAQNYIIGNKVKNSFNLYKIITEADSPVSLLSTLSDRVNPLPIGCIKAKKDNMDKQNKDGIYQSYLHYFKTNKFVEGENEN
;
A
#
# COMPACT_ATOMS: atom_id res chain seq x y z
N MET A 1 -14.29 -30.74 -3.35
CA MET A 1 -13.10 -31.43 -3.90
C MET A 1 -12.03 -31.34 -2.83
N SER A 2 -11.41 -32.47 -2.47
CA SER A 2 -10.36 -32.51 -1.44
C SER A 2 -9.18 -31.69 -1.93
N THR A 3 -8.80 -30.64 -1.21
CA THR A 3 -7.61 -29.83 -1.49
C THR A 3 -6.38 -30.71 -1.27
N CYS A 4 -5.65 -31.00 -2.34
CA CYS A 4 -4.42 -31.80 -2.31
C CYS A 4 -3.29 -30.95 -1.72
N LEU A 5 -3.30 -30.82 -0.39
CA LEU A 5 -2.21 -30.20 0.36
C LEU A 5 -1.15 -31.25 0.70
N LYS A 6 0.08 -31.00 0.28
CA LYS A 6 1.24 -31.84 0.61
C LYS A 6 2.17 -31.05 1.53
N LEU A 7 2.47 -31.62 2.69
CA LEU A 7 3.50 -31.14 3.60
C LEU A 7 4.76 -31.96 3.34
N ALA A 8 5.89 -31.27 3.27
CA ALA A 8 7.18 -31.89 3.03
C ALA A 8 8.30 -31.15 3.77
N ILE A 9 9.46 -31.76 3.80
CA ILE A 9 10.71 -31.16 4.29
C ILE A 9 11.72 -31.30 3.17
N THR A 10 12.50 -30.25 2.95
CA THR A 10 13.61 -30.31 2.01
C THR A 10 14.88 -29.70 2.58
N LYS A 11 16.01 -30.33 2.28
CA LYS A 11 17.32 -29.76 2.47
C LYS A 11 17.61 -28.73 1.39
N ILE A 12 18.42 -27.72 1.69
CA ILE A 12 18.78 -26.68 0.73
C ILE A 12 19.55 -27.26 -0.47
N GLY A 13 20.44 -28.24 -0.25
CA GLY A 13 21.17 -28.89 -1.33
C GLY A 13 20.25 -29.69 -2.25
N ASP A 14 19.29 -30.42 -1.69
CA ASP A 14 18.29 -31.17 -2.46
C ASP A 14 17.43 -30.23 -3.32
N LEU A 15 16.96 -29.13 -2.75
CA LEU A 15 16.08 -28.18 -3.44
C LEU A 15 16.79 -27.40 -4.55
N LEU A 16 18.01 -26.91 -4.31
CA LEU A 16 18.68 -25.95 -5.19
C LEU A 16 19.77 -26.55 -6.10
N LEU A 17 20.27 -27.75 -5.79
CA LEU A 17 21.33 -28.40 -6.57
C LEU A 17 20.88 -29.70 -7.24
N HIS A 18 19.82 -30.33 -6.72
CA HIS A 18 19.34 -31.62 -7.21
C HIS A 18 17.86 -31.60 -7.64
N ASP A 19 17.25 -30.41 -7.70
CA ASP A 19 15.88 -30.20 -8.17
C ASP A 19 14.87 -31.18 -7.54
N LYS A 20 14.97 -31.39 -6.22
CA LYS A 20 14.13 -32.35 -5.48
C LYS A 20 13.72 -31.85 -4.10
N ILE A 21 12.58 -32.34 -3.60
CA ILE A 21 12.15 -32.18 -2.21
C ILE A 21 12.47 -33.47 -1.46
N THR A 22 13.27 -33.37 -0.41
CA THR A 22 13.87 -34.52 0.32
C THR A 22 12.84 -35.57 0.71
N GLN A 23 11.77 -35.18 1.42
CA GLN A 23 10.74 -36.11 1.88
C GLN A 23 9.39 -35.42 2.08
N ASP A 24 8.32 -36.03 1.58
CA ASP A 24 6.95 -35.67 1.93
C ASP A 24 6.51 -36.29 3.27
N LYS A 25 5.25 -36.05 3.66
CA LYS A 25 4.65 -36.60 4.88
C LYS A 25 4.67 -38.13 4.95
N ASP A 26 4.73 -38.82 3.81
CA ASP A 26 4.69 -40.27 3.67
C ASP A 26 6.12 -40.85 3.52
N GLY A 27 7.15 -39.99 3.55
CA GLY A 27 8.56 -40.37 3.44
C GLY A 27 9.07 -40.50 2.01
N ASN A 28 8.28 -40.09 1.00
CA ASN A 28 8.68 -40.18 -0.40
C ASN A 28 9.43 -38.92 -0.84
N THR A 29 10.48 -39.09 -1.65
CA THR A 29 11.17 -37.98 -2.31
C THR A 29 10.40 -37.53 -3.54
N ILE A 30 10.23 -36.22 -3.72
CA ILE A 30 9.64 -35.63 -4.93
C ILE A 30 10.79 -35.15 -5.82
N THR A 31 10.93 -35.73 -7.01
CA THR A 31 12.00 -35.40 -7.98
C THR A 31 11.50 -34.49 -9.09
N ASP A 32 12.43 -34.02 -9.92
CA ASP A 32 12.15 -33.29 -11.17
C ASP A 32 11.38 -31.97 -10.94
N ILE A 33 11.76 -31.25 -9.88
CA ILE A 33 11.15 -30.00 -9.47
C ILE A 33 11.79 -28.83 -10.21
N ASN A 34 11.03 -28.19 -11.08
CA ASN A 34 11.37 -26.90 -11.65
C ASN A 34 10.83 -25.77 -10.76
N LEU A 35 11.72 -25.16 -9.97
CA LEU A 35 11.37 -24.11 -9.03
C LEU A 35 11.37 -22.72 -9.71
N VAL A 36 10.20 -22.07 -9.77
CA VAL A 36 10.00 -20.83 -10.53
C VAL A 36 9.65 -19.65 -9.63
N ILE A 37 10.21 -18.47 -9.91
CA ILE A 37 9.78 -17.20 -9.33
C ILE A 37 8.75 -16.57 -10.27
N PRO A 38 7.44 -16.63 -9.94
CA PRO A 38 6.41 -16.14 -10.83
C PRO A 38 6.39 -14.60 -10.88
N ASN A 39 5.91 -14.03 -11.99
CA ASN A 39 5.97 -12.59 -12.25
C ASN A 39 5.16 -11.73 -11.27
N TYR A 40 4.23 -12.32 -10.53
CA TYR A 40 3.48 -11.64 -9.49
C TYR A 40 4.28 -11.42 -8.19
N GLN A 41 5.40 -12.12 -8.01
CA GLN A 41 6.26 -11.95 -6.84
C GLN A 41 6.92 -10.59 -6.82
N ARG A 42 7.22 -10.11 -5.61
CA ARG A 42 7.92 -8.83 -5.45
C ARG A 42 9.39 -8.96 -5.84
N PRO A 43 10.04 -7.86 -6.26
CA PRO A 43 11.49 -7.83 -6.46
C PRO A 43 12.27 -8.26 -5.21
N TYR A 44 13.51 -8.71 -5.40
CA TYR A 44 14.47 -9.00 -4.35
C TYR A 44 14.85 -7.73 -3.58
N LYS A 45 14.27 -7.58 -2.38
CA LYS A 45 14.40 -6.40 -1.50
C LYS A 45 15.33 -6.63 -0.31
N TRP A 46 15.82 -7.85 -0.09
CA TRP A 46 16.81 -8.12 0.96
C TRP A 46 18.10 -7.33 0.72
N THR A 47 18.58 -6.67 1.77
CA THR A 47 19.81 -5.88 1.75
C THR A 47 21.00 -6.72 2.21
N ALA A 48 22.22 -6.18 2.07
CA ALA A 48 23.43 -6.82 2.59
C ALA A 48 23.29 -7.20 4.07
N LYS A 49 22.64 -6.37 4.90
CA LYS A 49 22.37 -6.67 6.30
C LYS A 49 21.55 -7.97 6.48
N ASN A 50 20.56 -8.20 5.63
CA ASN A 50 19.74 -9.41 5.69
C ASN A 50 20.53 -10.65 5.27
N ALA A 51 21.34 -10.53 4.20
CA ALA A 51 22.18 -11.64 3.73
C ALA A 51 23.28 -11.99 4.74
N ILE A 52 23.91 -10.98 5.33
CA ILE A 52 24.90 -11.10 6.42
C ILE A 52 24.29 -11.81 7.63
N GLN A 53 23.11 -11.37 8.07
CA GLN A 53 22.42 -12.01 9.20
C GLN A 53 22.12 -13.48 8.92
N LEU A 54 21.60 -13.81 7.73
CA LEU A 54 21.34 -15.21 7.37
C LEU A 54 22.61 -16.06 7.43
N LEU A 55 23.73 -15.54 6.91
CA LEU A 55 25.01 -16.25 6.97
C LEU A 55 25.50 -16.43 8.41
N ASP A 56 25.39 -15.40 9.25
CA ASP A 56 25.79 -15.47 10.66
C ASP A 56 24.96 -16.51 11.42
N ASP A 57 23.63 -16.52 11.23
CA ASP A 57 22.76 -17.48 11.89
C ASP A 57 23.09 -18.93 11.49
N ILE A 58 23.54 -19.17 10.25
CA ILE A 58 23.97 -20.49 9.77
C ILE A 58 25.32 -20.88 10.39
N ILE A 59 26.28 -19.96 10.43
CA ILE A 59 27.60 -20.19 11.03
C ILE A 59 27.44 -20.52 12.52
N ASP A 60 26.60 -19.78 13.23
CA ASP A 60 26.29 -20.03 14.64
C ASP A 60 25.65 -21.42 14.82
N ALA A 61 24.68 -21.78 13.98
CA ALA A 61 24.05 -23.11 14.01
C ALA A 61 25.05 -24.25 13.75
N LYS A 62 25.99 -24.07 12.80
CA LYS A 62 27.09 -25.02 12.54
C LYS A 62 27.99 -25.15 13.76
N ASN A 63 28.42 -24.03 14.35
CA ASN A 63 29.33 -24.01 15.48
C ASN A 63 28.70 -24.62 16.75
N GLU A 64 27.39 -24.50 16.91
CA GLU A 64 26.60 -25.18 17.94
C GLU A 64 26.37 -26.66 17.65
N ASN A 65 26.91 -27.20 16.54
CA ASN A 65 26.73 -28.59 16.08
C ASN A 65 25.26 -29.01 15.96
N LYS A 66 24.38 -28.10 15.52
CA LYS A 66 22.98 -28.45 15.28
C LYS A 66 22.89 -29.41 14.09
N GLU A 67 22.44 -30.64 14.32
CA GLU A 67 22.22 -31.63 13.27
C GLU A 67 21.20 -31.18 12.23
N THR A 68 20.20 -30.40 12.65
CA THR A 68 19.20 -29.81 11.76
C THR A 68 18.97 -28.35 12.10
N TYR A 69 19.21 -27.48 11.13
CA TYR A 69 18.91 -26.06 11.22
C TYR A 69 17.70 -25.71 10.35
N ARG A 70 16.55 -25.47 10.99
CA ARG A 70 15.32 -25.14 10.28
C ARG A 70 15.34 -23.66 9.87
N VAL A 71 15.57 -23.41 8.59
CA VAL A 71 15.76 -22.05 8.05
C VAL A 71 14.44 -21.34 7.71
N GLY A 72 13.31 -22.06 7.80
CA GLY A 72 11.95 -21.53 7.77
C GLY A 72 11.01 -22.33 6.87
N THR A 73 9.94 -21.69 6.39
CA THR A 73 8.95 -22.28 5.48
C THR A 73 9.17 -21.81 4.04
N LEU A 74 8.82 -22.67 3.08
CA LEU A 74 8.68 -22.41 1.65
C LEU A 74 7.26 -22.82 1.23
N ILE A 75 6.52 -21.92 0.58
CA ILE A 75 5.16 -22.22 0.09
C ILE A 75 5.22 -22.26 -1.43
N LEU A 76 4.78 -23.38 -2.01
CA LEU A 76 4.81 -23.65 -3.43
C LEU A 76 3.40 -23.88 -3.98
N HIS A 77 3.13 -23.28 -5.13
CA HIS A 77 1.97 -23.60 -5.96
C HIS A 77 2.43 -24.50 -7.11
N GLN A 78 1.91 -25.73 -7.14
CA GLN A 78 2.15 -26.70 -8.21
C GLN A 78 1.14 -26.43 -9.33
N GLU A 79 1.61 -25.93 -10.47
CA GLU A 79 0.77 -25.60 -11.64
C GLU A 79 0.70 -26.76 -12.64
N GLU A 80 1.83 -27.41 -12.89
CA GLU A 80 1.98 -28.62 -13.72
C GLU A 80 2.71 -29.72 -12.92
N GLU A 81 2.93 -30.91 -13.49
CA GLU A 81 3.58 -32.03 -12.77
C GLU A 81 4.95 -31.64 -12.19
N SER A 82 5.73 -30.82 -12.90
CA SER A 82 7.09 -30.42 -12.53
C SER A 82 7.29 -28.94 -12.20
N ILE A 83 6.32 -28.05 -12.44
CA ILE A 83 6.48 -26.60 -12.23
C ILE A 83 5.96 -26.19 -10.84
N TYR A 84 6.87 -25.66 -10.02
CA TYR A 84 6.58 -25.23 -8.65
C TYR A 84 6.85 -23.73 -8.49
N ASN A 85 5.78 -22.95 -8.50
CA ASN A 85 5.82 -21.50 -8.35
C ASN A 85 5.99 -21.11 -6.88
N ILE A 86 7.02 -20.31 -6.57
CA ILE A 86 7.25 -19.81 -5.22
C ILE A 86 6.18 -18.76 -4.85
N VAL A 87 5.39 -19.07 -3.82
CA VAL A 87 4.40 -18.15 -3.23
C VAL A 87 4.95 -17.45 -1.99
N ASP A 88 5.77 -18.13 -1.18
CA ASP A 88 6.49 -17.53 -0.05
C ASP A 88 7.91 -18.09 0.07
N GLY A 89 8.83 -17.33 0.65
CA GLY A 89 10.21 -17.74 0.86
C GLY A 89 11.20 -17.28 -0.23
N GLN A 90 10.71 -16.66 -1.31
CA GLN A 90 11.50 -16.18 -2.46
C GLN A 90 12.80 -15.46 -2.07
N GLN A 91 12.74 -14.49 -1.15
CA GLN A 91 13.90 -13.69 -0.76
C GLN A 91 14.98 -14.55 -0.09
N ARG A 92 14.57 -15.53 0.71
CA ARG A 92 15.47 -16.46 1.38
C ARG A 92 16.06 -17.44 0.39
N THR A 93 15.22 -18.02 -0.49
CA THR A 93 15.65 -18.95 -1.54
C THR A 93 16.70 -18.33 -2.47
N ILE A 94 16.46 -17.10 -2.97
CA ILE A 94 17.45 -16.36 -3.76
C ILE A 94 18.75 -16.18 -2.97
N THR A 95 18.67 -15.79 -1.70
CA THR A 95 19.88 -15.55 -0.89
C THR A 95 20.68 -16.82 -0.62
N PHE A 96 20.03 -17.96 -0.35
CA PHE A 96 20.71 -19.26 -0.26
C PHE A 96 21.40 -19.61 -1.56
N THR A 97 20.75 -19.36 -2.69
CA THR A 97 21.32 -19.62 -4.02
C THR A 97 22.58 -18.78 -4.25
N LEU A 98 22.56 -17.50 -3.89
CA LEU A 98 23.74 -16.63 -3.96
C LEU A 98 24.87 -17.08 -3.03
N LEU A 99 24.52 -17.56 -1.82
CA LEU A 99 25.49 -18.06 -0.85
C LEU A 99 26.15 -19.37 -1.33
N LEU A 100 25.38 -20.31 -1.85
CA LEU A 100 25.91 -21.55 -2.44
C LEU A 100 26.88 -21.25 -3.57
N LYS A 101 26.52 -20.33 -4.47
CA LYS A 101 27.41 -19.88 -5.55
C LYS A 101 28.68 -19.21 -5.02
N ALA A 102 28.57 -18.37 -3.98
CA ALA A 102 29.73 -17.71 -3.36
C ALA A 102 30.69 -18.70 -2.69
N LEU A 103 30.19 -19.85 -2.24
CA LEU A 103 30.97 -20.95 -1.67
C LEU A 103 31.47 -21.95 -2.72
N GLY A 104 31.25 -21.70 -4.01
CA GLY A 104 31.73 -22.55 -5.10
C GLY A 104 30.93 -23.82 -5.33
N ALA A 105 29.63 -23.82 -5.03
CA ALA A 105 28.73 -24.89 -5.45
C ALA A 105 28.67 -25.01 -6.99
N ASP A 106 28.32 -26.20 -7.47
CA ASP A 106 28.10 -26.51 -8.88
C ASP A 106 26.99 -25.64 -9.50
N SER A 107 26.78 -25.78 -10.81
CA SER A 107 25.75 -25.00 -11.53
C SER A 107 24.39 -25.11 -10.84
N ILE A 108 23.74 -23.95 -10.63
CA ILE A 108 22.44 -23.86 -9.98
C ILE A 108 21.42 -23.39 -11.00
N SER A 109 20.58 -24.32 -11.48
CA SER A 109 19.50 -24.09 -12.46
C SER A 109 18.61 -22.89 -12.09
N PHE A 110 18.27 -22.77 -10.80
CA PHE A 110 17.45 -21.69 -10.26
C PHE A 110 18.00 -20.27 -10.52
N LEU A 111 19.31 -20.10 -10.76
CA LEU A 111 19.91 -18.79 -11.10
C LEU A 111 19.74 -18.39 -12.57
N GLU A 112 19.46 -19.34 -13.45
CA GLU A 112 19.39 -19.10 -14.90
C GLU A 112 18.03 -18.53 -15.32
N GLN A 113 17.03 -18.61 -14.43
CA GLN A 113 15.70 -18.10 -14.72
C GLN A 113 15.66 -16.56 -14.82
N PRO A 114 14.84 -15.99 -15.72
CA PRO A 114 14.66 -14.55 -15.78
C PRO A 114 13.94 -14.05 -14.54
N LEU A 115 14.37 -12.89 -14.04
CA LEU A 115 13.64 -12.13 -13.03
C LEU A 115 12.99 -10.91 -13.66
N ALA A 116 11.89 -10.46 -13.09
CA ALA A 116 11.26 -9.21 -13.48
C ALA A 116 12.29 -8.07 -13.55
N ASN A 117 12.27 -7.29 -14.62
CA ASN A 117 13.20 -6.18 -14.81
C ASN A 117 12.92 -5.07 -13.79
N ASN A 118 13.68 -5.07 -12.70
CA ASN A 118 13.51 -4.12 -11.59
C ASN A 118 14.87 -3.68 -11.05
N PRO A 119 15.11 -2.37 -10.81
CA PRO A 119 16.39 -1.87 -10.29
C PRO A 119 16.81 -2.51 -8.97
N HIS A 120 15.86 -2.92 -8.12
CA HIS A 120 16.15 -3.63 -6.88
C HIS A 120 16.75 -5.01 -7.14
N ASN A 121 16.26 -5.77 -8.12
CA ASN A 121 16.82 -7.07 -8.47
C ASN A 121 18.29 -6.91 -8.87
N THR A 122 18.55 -6.07 -9.88
CA THR A 122 19.90 -5.85 -10.41
C THR A 122 20.87 -5.36 -9.32
N ARG A 123 20.45 -4.39 -8.50
CA ARG A 123 21.30 -3.81 -7.47
C ARG A 123 21.52 -4.75 -6.30
N ASN A 124 20.45 -5.30 -5.72
CA ASN A 124 20.54 -6.04 -4.46
C ASN A 124 21.13 -7.43 -4.67
N ILE A 125 20.83 -8.12 -5.79
CA ILE A 125 21.41 -9.44 -6.09
C ILE A 125 22.93 -9.30 -6.23
N ALA A 126 23.40 -8.37 -7.08
CA ALA A 126 24.82 -8.14 -7.28
C ALA A 126 25.53 -7.69 -5.99
N ASN A 127 24.92 -6.78 -5.23
CA ASN A 127 25.49 -6.30 -3.98
C ASN A 127 25.57 -7.40 -2.91
N ASN A 128 24.53 -8.21 -2.77
CA ASN A 128 24.50 -9.28 -1.78
C ASN A 128 25.44 -10.42 -2.16
N PHE A 129 25.51 -10.79 -3.44
CA PHE A 129 26.49 -11.77 -3.93
C PHE A 129 27.92 -11.35 -3.60
N ARG A 130 28.34 -10.13 -3.97
CA ARG A 130 29.67 -9.59 -3.63
C ARG A 130 29.93 -9.53 -2.13
N THR A 131 28.90 -9.19 -1.35
CA THR A 131 29.00 -9.12 0.11
C THR A 131 29.24 -10.51 0.70
N LEU A 132 28.48 -11.51 0.26
CA LEU A 132 28.61 -12.90 0.69
C LEU A 132 29.97 -13.46 0.26
N GLU A 133 30.36 -13.29 -1.01
CA GLU A 133 31.66 -13.70 -1.56
C GLU A 133 32.83 -13.10 -0.78
N ARG A 134 32.81 -11.79 -0.49
CA ARG A 134 33.85 -11.17 0.33
C ARG A 134 33.88 -11.77 1.74
N ARG A 135 32.73 -12.11 2.29
CA ARG A 135 32.62 -12.62 3.66
C ARG A 135 33.10 -14.06 3.76
N THR A 136 32.76 -14.90 2.79
CA THR A 136 33.25 -16.27 2.71
C THR A 136 34.76 -16.31 2.45
N ASN A 137 35.28 -15.42 1.59
CA ASN A 137 36.72 -15.38 1.28
C ASN A 137 37.59 -14.82 2.41
N ASN A 138 37.07 -13.89 3.23
CA ASN A 138 37.87 -13.20 4.25
C ASN A 138 37.82 -13.84 5.65
N ILE A 139 36.87 -14.74 5.90
CA ILE A 139 36.58 -15.24 7.26
C ILE A 139 36.89 -16.72 7.41
N ILE A 140 37.02 -17.46 6.31
CA ILE A 140 36.90 -18.91 6.31
C ILE A 140 38.08 -19.49 5.52
N ASP A 141 38.95 -20.25 6.18
CA ASP A 141 39.99 -21.03 5.48
C ASP A 141 39.32 -22.06 4.55
N ASP A 142 40.01 -22.52 3.49
CA ASP A 142 39.45 -23.44 2.49
C ASP A 142 38.74 -24.67 3.08
N LYS A 143 39.23 -25.16 4.22
CA LYS A 143 38.62 -26.28 4.94
C LYS A 143 37.27 -25.89 5.54
N ASP A 144 37.21 -24.78 6.28
CA ASP A 144 35.99 -24.32 6.93
C ASP A 144 34.92 -23.93 5.90
N SER A 145 35.33 -23.52 4.69
CA SER A 145 34.43 -23.15 3.59
C SER A 145 33.71 -24.37 3.04
N LYS A 146 34.44 -25.48 2.86
CA LYS A 146 33.85 -26.77 2.49
C LYS A 146 32.90 -27.29 3.56
N GLU A 147 33.30 -27.22 4.83
CA GLU A 147 32.42 -27.65 5.93
C GLU A 147 31.14 -26.80 6.02
N LEU A 148 31.23 -25.48 5.78
CA LEU A 148 30.06 -24.61 5.76
C LEU A 148 29.17 -24.93 4.56
N LEU A 149 29.76 -25.15 3.38
CA LEU A 149 29.01 -25.56 2.19
C LEU A 149 28.27 -26.88 2.42
N ASP A 150 28.93 -27.87 3.01
CA ASP A 150 28.32 -29.17 3.34
C ASP A 150 27.21 -29.01 4.38
N TYR A 151 27.41 -28.17 5.39
CA TYR A 151 26.38 -27.87 6.38
C TYR A 151 25.14 -27.21 5.76
N ILE A 152 25.34 -26.26 4.85
CA ILE A 152 24.23 -25.62 4.12
C ILE A 152 23.49 -26.66 3.27
N LYS A 153 24.23 -27.50 2.52
CA LYS A 153 23.63 -28.52 1.65
C LYS A 153 22.80 -29.53 2.44
N ASN A 154 23.32 -30.01 3.58
CA ASN A 154 22.84 -31.23 4.22
C ASN A 154 22.07 -31.04 5.52
N ASN A 155 22.27 -29.91 6.22
CA ASN A 155 21.73 -29.67 7.56
C ASN A 155 20.74 -28.49 7.61
N CYS A 156 20.78 -27.57 6.63
CA CYS A 156 19.78 -26.51 6.51
C CYS A 156 18.50 -27.05 5.84
N GLU A 157 17.38 -26.97 6.55
CA GLU A 157 16.10 -27.53 6.13
C GLU A 157 14.97 -26.49 6.07
N LEU A 158 14.13 -26.61 5.05
CA LEU A 158 12.88 -25.89 4.88
C LEU A 158 11.68 -26.82 5.14
N ILE A 159 10.65 -26.29 5.78
CA ILE A 159 9.32 -26.89 5.75
C ILE A 159 8.66 -26.43 4.44
N VAL A 160 8.22 -27.37 3.61
CA VAL A 160 7.58 -27.07 2.33
C VAL A 160 6.09 -27.35 2.42
N ILE A 161 5.29 -26.36 2.04
CA ILE A 161 3.84 -26.51 1.85
C ILE A 161 3.59 -26.43 0.35
N ILE A 162 3.09 -27.52 -0.23
CA ILE A 162 2.76 -27.62 -1.65
C ILE A 162 1.24 -27.69 -1.78
N THR A 163 0.70 -26.92 -2.71
CA THR A 163 -0.72 -26.96 -3.07
C THR A 163 -0.87 -26.86 -4.58
N GLU A 164 -1.84 -27.58 -5.12
CA GLU A 164 -2.27 -27.50 -6.53
C GLU A 164 -3.21 -26.32 -6.78
N ASN A 165 -3.62 -25.62 -5.72
CA ASN A 165 -4.46 -24.43 -5.81
C ASN A 165 -3.73 -23.20 -5.28
N ILE A 166 -3.45 -22.24 -6.18
CA ILE A 166 -2.79 -20.98 -5.84
C ILE A 166 -3.53 -20.20 -4.76
N SER A 167 -4.87 -20.30 -4.70
CA SER A 167 -5.66 -19.60 -3.71
C SER A 167 -5.37 -20.07 -2.29
N ASP A 168 -5.18 -21.38 -2.11
CA ASP A 168 -4.77 -21.99 -0.85
C ASP A 168 -3.35 -21.58 -0.48
N ALA A 169 -2.43 -21.52 -1.46
CA ALA A 169 -1.04 -21.11 -1.24
C ALA A 169 -0.97 -19.72 -0.60
N PHE A 170 -1.75 -18.79 -1.14
CA PHE A 170 -1.85 -17.45 -0.59
C PHE A 170 -2.59 -17.41 0.76
N GLN A 171 -3.51 -18.33 1.06
CA GLN A 171 -4.07 -18.42 2.43
C GLN A 171 -2.99 -18.84 3.44
N PHE A 172 -2.13 -19.79 3.07
CA PHE A 172 -0.98 -20.17 3.91
C PHE A 172 -0.02 -18.99 4.09
N PHE A 173 0.28 -18.26 3.01
CA PHE A 173 1.08 -17.04 3.06
C PHE A 173 0.52 -16.00 4.04
N ASP A 174 -0.78 -15.69 3.95
CA ASP A 174 -1.44 -14.75 4.85
C ASP A 174 -1.32 -15.21 6.32
N SER A 175 -1.56 -16.51 6.57
CA SER A 175 -1.50 -17.10 7.93
C SER A 175 -0.09 -17.12 8.54
N GLN A 176 0.95 -17.33 7.72
CA GLN A 176 2.35 -17.33 8.17
C GLN A 176 2.85 -15.91 8.46
N ASN A 177 2.51 -14.95 7.59
CA ASN A 177 2.93 -13.57 7.76
C ASN A 177 2.29 -12.89 8.97
N ALA A 178 1.08 -13.33 9.39
CA ALA A 178 0.45 -12.89 10.63
C ALA A 178 1.27 -13.18 11.90
N ARG A 179 2.22 -14.13 11.85
CA ARG A 179 3.10 -14.51 12.98
C ARG A 179 4.54 -14.00 12.85
N GLY A 180 4.95 -13.54 11.66
CA GLY A 180 6.34 -13.21 11.31
C GLY A 180 6.65 -11.70 11.26
N LYS A 181 7.72 -11.33 10.53
CA LYS A 181 8.04 -9.92 10.25
C LYS A 181 6.93 -9.31 9.38
N LYS A 182 6.11 -8.45 9.99
CA LYS A 182 4.91 -7.86 9.37
C LYS A 182 5.21 -7.27 7.99
N LEU A 183 4.56 -7.82 6.97
CA LEU A 183 4.39 -7.17 5.68
C LEU A 183 3.53 -5.91 5.85
N TYR A 184 3.61 -4.99 4.89
CA TYR A 184 2.64 -3.92 4.88
C TYR A 184 1.25 -4.49 4.57
N PRO A 185 0.17 -3.97 5.17
CA PRO A 185 -1.19 -4.42 4.86
C PRO A 185 -1.46 -4.46 3.34
N HIS A 186 -1.03 -3.45 2.59
CA HIS A 186 -1.24 -3.41 1.14
C HIS A 186 -0.57 -4.57 0.39
N ASP A 187 0.52 -5.16 0.91
CA ASP A 187 1.15 -6.34 0.30
C ASP A 187 0.25 -7.59 0.43
N LEU A 188 -0.47 -7.73 1.55
CA LEU A 188 -1.46 -8.82 1.75
C LEU A 188 -2.66 -8.63 0.82
N LEU A 189 -3.09 -7.38 0.61
CA LEU A 189 -4.16 -7.07 -0.34
C LEU A 189 -3.74 -7.37 -1.78
N LYS A 190 -2.52 -7.02 -2.17
CA LYS A 190 -1.96 -7.40 -3.48
C LYS A 190 -2.10 -8.89 -3.72
N ALA A 191 -1.60 -9.72 -2.79
CA ALA A 191 -1.69 -11.17 -2.89
C ALA A 191 -3.15 -11.67 -2.97
N TYR A 192 -4.04 -11.10 -2.15
CA TYR A 192 -5.46 -11.44 -2.19
C TYR A 192 -6.10 -11.15 -3.55
N HIS A 193 -5.88 -9.95 -4.11
CA HIS A 193 -6.51 -9.57 -5.37
C HIS A 193 -5.88 -10.24 -6.59
N LEU A 194 -4.61 -10.64 -6.53
CA LEU A 194 -4.02 -11.47 -7.59
C LEU A 194 -4.70 -12.84 -7.70
N ARG A 195 -5.16 -13.44 -6.60
CA ARG A 195 -5.96 -14.68 -6.65
C ARG A 195 -7.26 -14.52 -7.42
N GLU A 196 -7.89 -13.37 -7.27
CA GLU A 196 -9.16 -13.07 -7.93
C GLU A 196 -8.97 -12.77 -9.43
N MET A 197 -7.72 -12.81 -9.91
CA MET A 197 -7.30 -12.58 -11.30
C MET A 197 -6.79 -13.84 -12.00
N ASN A 198 -6.88 -15.03 -11.40
CA ASN A 198 -6.28 -16.26 -11.94
C ASN A 198 -6.72 -16.63 -13.38
N ASP A 199 -7.88 -16.14 -13.83
CA ASP A 199 -8.41 -16.40 -15.18
C ASP A 199 -8.03 -15.32 -16.21
N LEU A 200 -7.26 -14.29 -15.82
CA LEU A 200 -6.75 -13.27 -16.73
C LEU A 200 -5.50 -13.76 -17.45
N ASP A 201 -5.27 -13.19 -18.64
CA ASP A 201 -4.05 -13.46 -19.41
C ASP A 201 -2.79 -13.07 -18.61
N VAL A 202 -1.70 -13.83 -18.83
CA VAL A 202 -0.43 -13.65 -18.12
C VAL A 202 0.14 -12.25 -18.39
N ALA A 203 0.07 -11.76 -19.64
CA ALA A 203 0.60 -10.44 -19.98
C ALA A 203 -0.20 -9.30 -19.32
N GLU A 204 -1.51 -9.48 -19.14
CA GLU A 204 -2.34 -8.51 -18.43
C GLU A 204 -2.02 -8.50 -16.93
N THR A 205 -1.88 -9.68 -16.32
CA THR A 205 -1.48 -9.83 -14.91
C THR A 205 -0.11 -9.19 -14.65
N GLU A 206 0.86 -9.41 -15.53
CA GLU A 206 2.18 -8.77 -15.47
C GLU A 206 2.10 -7.25 -15.52
N LYS A 207 1.27 -6.70 -16.42
CA LYS A 207 1.07 -5.26 -16.55
C LYS A 207 0.50 -4.64 -15.27
N VAL A 208 -0.46 -5.32 -14.64
CA VAL A 208 -1.07 -4.89 -13.37
C VAL A 208 -0.03 -4.92 -12.24
N VAL A 209 0.73 -6.02 -12.12
CA VAL A 209 1.77 -6.17 -11.10
C VAL A 209 2.86 -5.13 -11.26
N LYS A 210 3.32 -4.89 -12.49
CA LYS A 210 4.31 -3.85 -12.79
C LYS A 210 3.81 -2.48 -12.38
N GLY A 211 2.58 -2.12 -12.79
CA GLY A 211 1.97 -0.85 -12.41
C GLY A 211 1.87 -0.65 -10.90
N TRP A 212 1.63 -1.72 -10.14
CA TRP A 212 1.62 -1.68 -8.67
C TRP A 212 3.02 -1.49 -8.06
N GLU A 213 4.02 -2.21 -8.56
CA GLU A 213 5.40 -2.13 -8.02
C GLU A 213 6.11 -0.82 -8.42
N ASP A 214 5.71 -0.20 -9.52
CA ASP A 214 6.22 1.12 -9.96
C ASP A 214 5.76 2.25 -9.02
N LEU A 215 4.69 2.05 -8.23
CA LEU A 215 4.26 3.01 -7.21
C LEU A 215 5.25 3.05 -6.03
N ASN A 216 5.41 4.23 -5.42
CA ASN A 216 6.20 4.37 -4.20
C ASN A 216 5.53 3.61 -3.06
N GLN A 217 6.14 2.50 -2.64
CA GLN A 217 5.57 1.57 -1.66
C GLN A 217 5.34 2.20 -0.28
N LYS A 218 6.11 3.22 0.10
CA LYS A 218 5.92 3.93 1.37
C LYS A 218 4.69 4.83 1.32
N GLU A 219 4.54 5.57 0.21
CA GLU A 219 3.38 6.43 -0.03
C GLU A 219 2.12 5.59 -0.23
N LEU A 220 2.22 4.44 -0.90
CA LEU A 220 1.12 3.50 -1.07
C LEU A 220 0.64 2.94 0.28
N SER A 221 1.59 2.61 1.17
CA SER A 221 1.27 2.19 2.53
C SER A 221 0.55 3.29 3.31
N ALA A 222 0.99 4.55 3.17
CA ALA A 222 0.33 5.70 3.76
C ALA A 222 -1.07 5.93 3.18
N LEU A 223 -1.25 5.83 1.85
CA LEU A 223 -2.55 5.92 1.20
C LEU A 223 -3.57 4.97 1.84
N PHE A 224 -3.23 3.68 1.96
CA PHE A 224 -4.13 2.70 2.57
C PHE A 224 -4.37 2.96 4.07
N SER A 225 -3.30 3.18 4.83
CA SER A 225 -3.36 3.20 6.31
C SER A 225 -3.89 4.52 6.86
N ASP A 226 -3.48 5.63 6.25
CA ASP A 226 -3.73 6.98 6.75
C ASP A 226 -4.93 7.65 6.05
N TYR A 227 -5.23 7.31 4.81
CA TYR A 227 -6.33 7.93 4.05
C TYR A 227 -7.49 6.96 3.85
N LEU A 228 -7.33 5.95 2.99
CA LEU A 228 -8.44 5.11 2.53
C LEU A 228 -9.15 4.37 3.67
N TYR A 229 -8.40 3.80 4.61
CA TYR A 229 -8.99 3.11 5.76
C TYR A 229 -9.80 4.08 6.62
N ARG A 230 -9.27 5.28 6.86
CA ARG A 230 -9.94 6.29 7.68
C ARG A 230 -11.20 6.81 7.00
N VAL A 231 -11.15 7.04 5.69
CA VAL A 231 -12.32 7.40 4.88
C VAL A 231 -13.44 6.38 5.04
N LYS A 232 -13.13 5.08 4.87
CA LYS A 232 -14.12 3.99 4.99
C LYS A 232 -14.78 3.90 6.37
N GLU A 233 -14.07 4.27 7.44
CA GLU A 233 -14.63 4.33 8.79
C GLU A 233 -15.38 5.64 9.07
N TRP A 234 -14.81 6.78 8.68
CA TRP A 234 -15.36 8.10 9.00
C TRP A 234 -16.66 8.39 8.25
N ILE A 235 -16.82 7.93 7.01
CA ILE A 235 -18.09 8.03 6.29
C ILE A 235 -19.22 7.31 7.04
N LYS A 236 -18.91 6.18 7.68
CA LYS A 236 -19.87 5.40 8.50
C LYS A 236 -20.12 6.03 9.88
N GLY A 237 -19.39 7.08 10.25
CA GLY A 237 -19.44 7.69 11.58
C GLY A 237 -18.65 6.93 12.65
N ASN A 238 -17.74 6.03 12.24
CA ASN A 238 -16.94 5.23 13.16
C ASN A 238 -15.62 5.91 13.54
N LYS A 239 -15.02 5.43 14.62
CA LYS A 239 -13.63 5.75 14.99
C LYS A 239 -12.64 4.93 14.17
N ALA A 240 -11.59 5.56 13.68
CA ALA A 240 -10.51 4.95 12.91
C ALA A 240 -9.17 5.06 13.64
N TRP A 241 -8.62 3.93 14.10
CA TRP A 241 -7.32 3.90 14.79
C TRP A 241 -6.16 3.66 13.83
N GLY A 242 -6.09 2.47 13.24
CA GLY A 242 -5.10 2.13 12.21
C GLY A 242 -5.51 0.89 11.42
N LEU A 243 -4.93 0.75 10.22
CA LEU A 243 -5.09 -0.42 9.38
C LEU A 243 -4.19 -1.55 9.89
N THR A 244 -4.77 -2.73 10.04
CA THR A 244 -4.16 -3.94 10.59
C THR A 244 -4.66 -5.16 9.81
N GLU A 245 -4.04 -6.31 10.00
CA GLU A 245 -4.48 -7.59 9.41
C GLU A 245 -5.93 -7.94 9.79
N HIS A 246 -6.43 -7.49 10.95
CA HIS A 246 -7.77 -7.79 11.43
C HIS A 246 -8.89 -6.98 10.77
N ASN A 247 -8.58 -5.79 10.22
CA ASN A 247 -9.57 -4.93 9.55
C ASN A 247 -9.27 -4.74 8.06
N ILE A 248 -8.26 -5.42 7.52
CA ILE A 248 -7.90 -5.35 6.11
C ILE A 248 -8.96 -5.91 5.17
N TYR A 249 -9.85 -6.77 5.68
CA TYR A 249 -10.95 -7.36 4.92
C TYR A 249 -11.86 -6.31 4.27
N GLN A 250 -11.88 -5.08 4.79
CA GLN A 250 -12.64 -3.96 4.20
C GLN A 250 -12.20 -3.60 2.77
N PHE A 251 -11.00 -4.01 2.37
CA PHE A 251 -10.47 -3.79 1.03
C PHE A 251 -10.59 -5.02 0.13
N LYS A 252 -10.93 -6.20 0.67
CA LYS A 252 -11.11 -7.43 -0.11
C LYS A 252 -12.32 -7.37 -1.05
N GLY A 253 -13.40 -6.71 -0.61
CA GLY A 253 -14.51 -6.36 -1.49
C GLY A 253 -15.37 -7.54 -1.95
N ILE A 254 -16.00 -7.38 -3.12
CA ILE A 254 -16.88 -8.34 -3.78
C ILE A 254 -16.03 -9.28 -4.65
N THR A 255 -16.12 -10.58 -4.41
CA THR A 255 -15.36 -11.63 -5.13
C THR A 255 -16.03 -12.03 -6.44
N ARG A 256 -15.33 -12.77 -7.30
CA ARG A 256 -15.92 -13.29 -8.56
C ARG A 256 -17.12 -14.21 -8.31
N GLN A 257 -17.12 -14.99 -7.23
CA GLN A 257 -18.15 -16.01 -6.92
C GLN A 257 -19.42 -15.41 -6.29
N ASP A 258 -19.36 -14.17 -5.82
CA ASP A 258 -20.50 -13.49 -5.18
C ASP A 258 -21.66 -13.22 -6.16
N ASN A 259 -22.73 -14.01 -6.07
CA ASN A 259 -23.87 -13.93 -7.00
C ASN A 259 -25.12 -13.24 -6.42
N PHE A 260 -25.01 -12.59 -5.26
CA PHE A 260 -26.12 -11.84 -4.69
C PHE A 260 -26.42 -10.55 -5.47
N PRO A 261 -27.67 -10.05 -5.49
CA PRO A 261 -28.06 -8.86 -6.26
C PRO A 261 -27.20 -7.62 -5.99
N TYR A 262 -26.80 -7.42 -4.73
CA TYR A 262 -25.89 -6.33 -4.34
C TYR A 262 -24.52 -6.42 -5.03
N ALA A 263 -23.94 -7.61 -5.18
CA ALA A 263 -22.69 -7.80 -5.91
C ALA A 263 -22.86 -7.58 -7.41
N GLN A 264 -23.96 -8.08 -7.97
CA GLN A 264 -24.24 -7.98 -9.40
C GLN A 264 -24.33 -6.52 -9.86
N PHE A 265 -24.85 -5.62 -9.03
CA PHE A 265 -24.88 -4.18 -9.32
C PHE A 265 -23.48 -3.62 -9.61
N TYR A 266 -22.54 -3.80 -8.68
CA TYR A 266 -21.17 -3.29 -8.83
C TYR A 266 -20.37 -4.04 -9.89
N LYS A 267 -20.56 -5.36 -10.00
CA LYS A 267 -19.94 -6.16 -11.08
C LYS A 267 -20.40 -5.71 -12.46
N GLY A 268 -21.69 -5.40 -12.62
CA GLY A 268 -22.25 -4.89 -13.86
C GLY A 268 -21.68 -3.53 -14.23
N ALA A 269 -21.60 -2.60 -13.26
CA ALA A 269 -20.96 -1.30 -13.46
C ALA A 269 -19.50 -1.44 -13.89
N PHE A 270 -18.75 -2.34 -13.25
CA PHE A 270 -17.36 -2.62 -13.62
C PHE A 270 -17.25 -3.21 -15.03
N ALA A 271 -18.02 -4.26 -15.34
CA ALA A 271 -17.99 -4.91 -16.65
C ALA A 271 -18.33 -3.93 -17.78
N TYR A 272 -19.30 -3.04 -17.56
CA TYR A 272 -19.64 -2.00 -18.51
C TYR A 272 -18.50 -1.00 -18.70
N ALA A 273 -17.93 -0.48 -17.61
CA ALA A 273 -16.82 0.48 -17.69
C ALA A 273 -15.58 -0.13 -18.36
N ASP A 274 -15.24 -1.37 -18.04
CA ASP A 274 -14.11 -2.08 -18.65
C ASP A 274 -14.33 -2.28 -20.16
N THR A 275 -15.53 -2.72 -20.56
CA THR A 275 -15.91 -2.84 -21.98
C THR A 275 -15.78 -1.50 -22.71
N VAL A 276 -16.30 -0.41 -22.14
CA VAL A 276 -16.22 0.93 -22.74
C VAL A 276 -14.76 1.34 -22.88
N ASN A 277 -13.96 1.20 -21.82
CA ASN A 277 -12.55 1.62 -21.78
C ASN A 277 -11.65 0.86 -22.77
N GLN A 278 -11.97 -0.39 -23.08
CA GLN A 278 -11.22 -1.21 -24.04
C GLN A 278 -11.73 -1.07 -25.48
N SER A 279 -12.95 -0.58 -25.68
CA SER A 279 -13.55 -0.43 -27.00
C SER A 279 -13.11 0.85 -27.73
N ALA A 280 -13.47 0.96 -29.01
CA ALA A 280 -13.35 2.21 -29.77
C ALA A 280 -14.49 3.22 -29.48
N MET A 281 -15.53 2.83 -28.73
CA MET A 281 -16.68 3.70 -28.40
C MET A 281 -16.31 5.02 -27.68
N PRO A 282 -15.27 5.10 -26.84
CA PRO A 282 -14.78 6.36 -26.26
C PRO A 282 -14.40 7.42 -27.29
N PHE A 283 -14.04 7.01 -28.53
CA PHE A 283 -13.77 7.94 -29.62
C PHE A 283 -15.06 8.62 -30.13
N VAL A 284 -16.17 7.89 -30.16
CA VAL A 284 -17.46 8.36 -30.71
C VAL A 284 -18.30 9.09 -29.67
N SER A 285 -18.36 8.56 -28.44
CA SER A 285 -19.17 9.11 -27.35
C SER A 285 -18.47 10.22 -26.56
N GLY A 286 -17.16 10.39 -26.73
CA GLY A 286 -16.34 11.34 -25.96
C GLY A 286 -16.04 10.92 -24.52
N ILE A 287 -16.67 9.85 -24.01
CA ILE A 287 -16.47 9.32 -22.67
C ILE A 287 -15.24 8.44 -22.67
N ARG A 288 -14.15 8.87 -22.00
CA ARG A 288 -12.91 8.09 -21.86
C ARG A 288 -12.68 7.74 -20.39
N ASN A 289 -12.04 6.59 -20.14
CA ASN A 289 -11.55 6.15 -18.83
C ASN A 289 -12.62 6.16 -17.72
N LEU A 290 -13.78 5.55 -17.96
CA LEU A 290 -14.79 5.36 -16.92
C LEU A 290 -14.18 4.64 -15.70
N LYS A 291 -14.35 5.23 -14.51
CA LYS A 291 -13.94 4.65 -13.24
C LYS A 291 -15.17 4.06 -12.54
N PRO A 292 -15.32 2.73 -12.49
CA PRO A 292 -16.50 2.07 -11.93
C PRO A 292 -16.44 1.90 -10.40
N PHE A 293 -15.85 2.87 -9.69
CA PHE A 293 -15.68 2.80 -8.24
C PHE A 293 -15.65 4.21 -7.63
N GLN A 294 -16.08 4.29 -6.38
CA GLN A 294 -16.01 5.48 -5.51
C GLN A 294 -15.50 5.05 -4.11
N LEU A 295 -14.98 5.98 -3.31
CA LEU A 295 -14.38 5.68 -2.00
C LEU A 295 -15.35 5.04 -1.01
N ASP A 296 -16.63 5.42 -1.09
CA ASP A 296 -17.73 4.95 -0.23
C ASP A 296 -18.37 3.62 -0.72
N THR A 297 -18.00 3.15 -1.91
CA THR A 297 -18.50 1.90 -2.49
C THR A 297 -17.64 0.67 -2.11
N PRO A 298 -18.20 -0.55 -2.17
CA PRO A 298 -17.39 -1.77 -2.12
C PRO A 298 -16.44 -1.85 -3.31
N ILE A 299 -15.26 -2.40 -3.09
CA ILE A 299 -14.31 -2.70 -4.15
C ILE A 299 -14.72 -4.02 -4.82
N VAL A 300 -14.56 -4.14 -6.13
CA VAL A 300 -14.62 -5.45 -6.81
C VAL A 300 -13.23 -6.06 -6.75
N ALA A 301 -13.11 -7.29 -6.28
CA ALA A 301 -11.83 -7.94 -6.10
C ALA A 301 -11.17 -8.27 -7.45
N GLY A 302 -9.84 -8.25 -7.50
CA GLY A 302 -9.07 -8.54 -8.72
C GLY A 302 -8.45 -7.28 -9.30
N LYS A 303 -8.36 -7.20 -10.63
CA LYS A 303 -7.89 -6.02 -11.37
C LYS A 303 -8.53 -4.69 -10.90
N PRO A 304 -9.84 -4.59 -10.61
CA PRO A 304 -10.45 -3.34 -10.16
C PRO A 304 -9.80 -2.76 -8.90
N PHE A 305 -9.30 -3.59 -7.98
CA PHE A 305 -8.61 -3.11 -6.78
C PHE A 305 -7.29 -2.39 -7.12
N PHE A 306 -6.54 -2.90 -8.09
CA PHE A 306 -5.30 -2.26 -8.55
C PHE A 306 -5.57 -0.93 -9.23
N ASP A 307 -6.61 -0.89 -10.07
CA ASP A 307 -7.08 0.34 -10.73
C ASP A 307 -7.55 1.37 -9.68
N TYR A 308 -8.30 0.93 -8.66
CA TYR A 308 -8.72 1.72 -7.51
C TYR A 308 -7.51 2.32 -6.77
N ALA A 309 -6.54 1.48 -6.39
CA ALA A 309 -5.39 1.92 -5.61
C ALA A 309 -4.54 2.93 -6.37
N LYS A 310 -4.27 2.67 -7.66
CA LYS A 310 -3.51 3.57 -8.52
C LYS A 310 -4.23 4.92 -8.69
N HIS A 311 -5.54 4.88 -8.92
CA HIS A 311 -6.34 6.08 -9.12
C HIS A 311 -6.27 7.03 -7.92
N TYR A 312 -6.53 6.54 -6.71
CA TYR A 312 -6.48 7.40 -5.51
C TYR A 312 -5.05 7.75 -5.09
N PHE A 313 -4.06 6.95 -5.46
CA PHE A 313 -2.65 7.32 -5.30
C PHE A 313 -2.31 8.56 -6.15
N GLU A 314 -2.73 8.57 -7.41
CA GLU A 314 -2.50 9.68 -8.34
C GLU A 314 -3.28 10.94 -7.91
N ILE A 315 -4.56 10.81 -7.55
CA ILE A 315 -5.36 11.95 -7.06
C ILE A 315 -4.78 12.54 -5.78
N LEU A 316 -4.43 11.71 -4.78
CA LEU A 316 -3.86 12.22 -3.54
C LEU A 316 -2.53 12.94 -3.79
N LYS A 317 -1.71 12.44 -4.71
CA LYS A 317 -0.45 13.07 -5.10
C LYS A 317 -0.67 14.42 -5.78
N ASP A 318 -1.69 14.53 -6.64
CA ASP A 318 -2.11 15.79 -7.27
C ASP A 318 -2.58 16.80 -6.20
N ILE A 319 -3.49 16.42 -5.29
CA ILE A 319 -3.96 17.27 -4.19
C ILE A 319 -2.80 17.77 -3.29
N GLN A 320 -1.77 16.96 -3.11
CA GLN A 320 -0.60 17.29 -2.30
C GLN A 320 0.48 18.07 -3.05
N ASN A 321 0.35 18.21 -4.37
CA ASN A 321 1.27 18.96 -5.20
C ASN A 321 0.66 20.33 -5.55
N ASN A 322 1.15 21.39 -4.93
CA ASN A 322 0.68 22.75 -5.18
C ASN A 322 1.54 23.50 -6.21
N ASP A 323 2.10 22.77 -7.18
CA ASP A 323 2.84 23.38 -8.27
C ASP A 323 1.89 24.25 -9.12
N LYS A 324 2.43 25.24 -9.81
CA LYS A 324 1.63 26.16 -10.62
C LYS A 324 1.20 25.55 -11.96
N TYR A 325 2.00 24.62 -12.48
CA TYR A 325 1.88 24.09 -13.84
C TYR A 325 1.65 22.58 -13.88
N GLU A 326 1.83 21.87 -12.76
CA GLU A 326 1.59 20.43 -12.65
C GLU A 326 0.35 20.14 -11.79
N GLY A 327 -0.47 19.19 -12.24
CA GLY A 327 -1.70 18.78 -11.54
C GLY A 327 -2.97 19.43 -12.08
N TYR A 328 -4.12 18.96 -11.61
CA TYR A 328 -5.43 19.44 -12.04
C TYR A 328 -6.20 20.12 -10.91
N PHE A 329 -6.07 19.65 -9.67
CA PHE A 329 -7.03 19.98 -8.62
C PHE A 329 -6.59 21.16 -7.75
N ILE A 330 -5.33 21.19 -7.33
CA ILE A 330 -4.81 22.19 -6.39
C ILE A 330 -3.54 22.79 -6.99
N ASN A 331 -3.69 23.92 -7.69
CA ASN A 331 -2.57 24.58 -8.35
C ASN A 331 -2.43 26.02 -7.88
N ASP A 332 -1.21 26.43 -7.56
CA ASP A 332 -0.86 27.81 -7.15
C ASP A 332 -1.72 28.37 -5.99
N ASN A 333 -2.26 27.51 -5.12
CA ASN A 333 -3.19 27.91 -4.07
C ASN A 333 -2.47 28.48 -2.83
N ASP A 334 -2.83 29.70 -2.43
CA ASP A 334 -2.13 30.43 -1.37
C ASP A 334 -2.30 29.81 0.04
N ILE A 335 -3.47 29.23 0.33
CA ILE A 335 -3.69 28.48 1.57
C ILE A 335 -2.66 27.36 1.65
N ILE A 336 -2.55 26.57 0.58
CA ILE A 336 -1.67 25.40 0.54
C ILE A 336 -0.19 25.79 0.59
N LYS A 337 0.22 26.87 -0.10
CA LYS A 337 1.58 27.42 0.03
C LYS A 337 1.95 27.69 1.48
N THR A 338 1.03 28.28 2.24
CA THR A 338 1.21 28.49 3.68
C THR A 338 1.25 27.17 4.44
N LEU A 339 0.36 26.22 4.16
CA LEU A 339 0.35 24.91 4.83
C LEU A 339 1.59 24.06 4.53
N ASP A 340 2.28 24.32 3.43
CA ASP A 340 3.51 23.64 3.03
C ASP A 340 4.78 24.20 3.70
N LEU A 341 4.66 25.29 4.46
CA LEU A 341 5.76 25.82 5.25
C LEU A 341 6.25 24.79 6.28
N ARG A 342 7.56 24.80 6.54
CA ARG A 342 8.24 23.84 7.45
C ARG A 342 7.60 23.78 8.84
N ILE A 343 7.05 24.88 9.33
CA ILE A 343 6.37 24.96 10.64
C ILE A 343 5.10 24.11 10.71
N TYR A 344 4.44 23.88 9.58
CA TYR A 344 3.20 23.10 9.47
C TYR A 344 3.44 21.68 8.94
N LYS A 345 4.55 21.42 8.24
CA LYS A 345 4.96 20.05 7.88
C LYS A 345 5.37 19.19 9.09
N ASN A 346 5.82 19.83 10.17
CA ASN A 346 6.32 19.15 11.37
C ASN A 346 5.28 19.14 12.51
N GLY A 347 5.40 18.14 13.37
CA GLY A 347 4.54 17.97 14.56
C GLY A 347 3.30 17.12 14.30
N VAL A 348 2.95 16.29 15.29
CA VAL A 348 1.84 15.33 15.19
C VAL A 348 0.52 16.03 14.86
N GLY A 349 0.21 17.10 15.59
CA GLY A 349 -1.05 17.83 15.40
C GLY A 349 -1.21 18.48 14.03
N ASN A 350 -0.13 19.03 13.46
CA ASN A 350 -0.19 19.63 12.13
C ASN A 350 -0.37 18.55 11.05
N ARG A 351 0.36 17.42 11.16
CA ARG A 351 0.19 16.29 10.22
C ARG A 351 -1.22 15.71 10.26
N ILE A 352 -1.80 15.55 11.45
CA ILE A 352 -3.19 15.11 11.59
C ILE A 352 -4.12 16.12 10.92
N THR A 353 -3.96 17.41 11.19
CA THR A 353 -4.81 18.46 10.61
C THR A 353 -4.72 18.48 9.08
N ARG A 354 -3.51 18.40 8.52
CA ARG A 354 -3.29 18.34 7.07
C ARG A 354 -3.92 17.09 6.46
N LEU A 355 -3.81 15.94 7.12
CA LEU A 355 -4.45 14.70 6.69
C LEU A 355 -5.97 14.84 6.64
N LEU A 356 -6.61 15.42 7.67
CA LEU A 356 -8.05 15.65 7.67
C LEU A 356 -8.47 16.50 6.46
N PHE A 357 -7.73 17.57 6.21
CA PHE A 357 -7.96 18.46 5.08
C PHE A 357 -7.80 17.75 3.73
N ASP A 358 -6.65 17.11 3.47
CA ASP A 358 -6.39 16.38 2.22
C ASP A 358 -7.45 15.28 1.98
N THR A 359 -7.87 14.60 3.04
CA THR A 359 -8.90 13.54 2.97
C THR A 359 -10.26 14.09 2.56
N THR A 360 -10.64 15.28 3.03
CA THR A 360 -11.90 15.91 2.61
C THR A 360 -11.90 16.31 1.14
N ILE A 361 -10.75 16.79 0.63
CA ILE A 361 -10.58 17.13 -0.79
C ILE A 361 -10.60 15.86 -1.64
N LEU A 362 -9.90 14.81 -1.21
CA LEU A 362 -9.89 13.52 -1.90
C LEU A 362 -11.32 12.99 -2.08
N LEU A 363 -12.15 13.08 -1.05
CA LEU A 363 -13.54 12.64 -1.09
C LEU A 363 -14.44 13.54 -1.96
N TYR A 364 -14.20 14.85 -1.98
CA TYR A 364 -14.90 15.76 -2.88
C TYR A 364 -14.55 15.47 -4.35
N VAL A 365 -13.25 15.32 -4.64
CA VAL A 365 -12.74 15.05 -5.99
C VAL A 365 -13.30 13.73 -6.51
N ASP A 366 -13.23 12.66 -5.72
CA ASP A 366 -13.81 11.36 -6.04
C ASP A 366 -15.29 11.45 -6.43
N ARG A 367 -16.05 12.28 -5.71
CA ARG A 367 -17.49 12.33 -5.85
C ARG A 367 -17.97 13.24 -6.98
N PHE A 368 -17.31 14.37 -7.20
CA PHE A 368 -17.85 15.44 -8.03
C PHE A 368 -16.96 15.86 -9.20
N CYS A 369 -15.65 15.57 -9.16
CA CYS A 369 -14.74 16.04 -10.19
C CYS A 369 -14.57 14.97 -11.29
N PRO A 370 -14.78 15.32 -12.57
CA PRO A 370 -14.42 14.42 -13.66
C PRO A 370 -12.89 14.31 -13.81
N GLU A 371 -12.41 13.28 -14.52
CA GLU A 371 -10.98 13.04 -14.75
C GLU A 371 -10.26 14.26 -15.37
N ARG A 372 -10.98 15.03 -16.19
CA ARG A 372 -10.51 16.30 -16.75
C ARG A 372 -11.48 17.41 -16.32
N PRO A 373 -11.24 18.05 -15.17
CA PRO A 373 -12.14 19.06 -14.64
C PRO A 373 -12.19 20.27 -15.57
N ALA A 374 -13.41 20.72 -15.88
CA ALA A 374 -13.62 22.00 -16.53
C ALA A 374 -13.39 23.14 -15.54
N LYS A 375 -13.31 24.37 -16.05
CA LYS A 375 -13.13 25.56 -15.22
C LYS A 375 -14.18 25.68 -14.10
N MET A 376 -15.43 25.36 -14.41
CA MET A 376 -16.53 25.43 -13.44
C MET A 376 -16.39 24.38 -12.32
N ASP A 377 -15.89 23.19 -12.63
CA ASP A 377 -15.61 22.16 -11.62
C ASP A 377 -14.52 22.64 -10.66
N LEU A 378 -13.47 23.26 -11.19
CA LEU A 378 -12.37 23.83 -10.40
C LEU A 378 -12.81 25.03 -9.56
N GLU A 379 -13.71 25.88 -10.07
CA GLU A 379 -14.28 26.99 -9.32
C GLU A 379 -15.10 26.49 -8.11
N MET A 380 -15.90 25.43 -8.28
CA MET A 380 -16.64 24.81 -7.18
C MET A 380 -15.70 24.13 -6.17
N LEU A 381 -14.68 23.43 -6.65
CA LEU A 381 -13.64 22.84 -5.81
C LEU A 381 -12.93 23.90 -4.97
N ASN A 382 -12.54 25.04 -5.58
CA ASN A 382 -11.86 26.12 -4.88
C ASN A 382 -12.71 26.73 -3.76
N GLN A 383 -14.03 26.86 -3.96
CA GLN A 383 -14.94 27.27 -2.88
C GLN A 383 -14.99 26.22 -1.76
N PHE A 384 -15.09 24.94 -2.13
CA PHE A 384 -15.08 23.85 -1.16
C PHE A 384 -13.77 23.78 -0.37
N VAL A 385 -12.61 24.02 -1.00
CA VAL A 385 -11.29 24.05 -0.37
C VAL A 385 -11.26 25.03 0.80
N VAL A 386 -11.91 26.20 0.68
CA VAL A 386 -12.00 27.17 1.79
C VAL A 386 -12.77 26.58 2.97
N PHE A 387 -13.94 25.97 2.73
CA PHE A 387 -14.74 25.35 3.78
C PHE A 387 -14.02 24.15 4.43
N ALA A 388 -13.42 23.29 3.61
CA ALA A 388 -12.62 22.15 4.06
C ALA A 388 -11.45 22.60 4.93
N PHE A 389 -10.75 23.67 4.51
CA PHE A 389 -9.66 24.29 5.26
C PHE A 389 -10.15 24.82 6.60
N VAL A 390 -11.22 25.63 6.61
CA VAL A 390 -11.76 26.22 7.83
C VAL A 390 -12.22 25.13 8.80
N TRP A 391 -12.89 24.09 8.31
CA TRP A 391 -13.29 22.94 9.12
C TRP A 391 -12.06 22.24 9.73
N ALA A 392 -11.12 21.76 8.92
CA ALA A 392 -9.97 21.01 9.42
C ALA A 392 -9.11 21.87 10.37
N TYR A 393 -8.82 23.13 10.01
CA TYR A 393 -7.96 24.00 10.81
C TYR A 393 -8.68 24.65 12.00
N SER A 394 -10.02 24.59 12.08
CA SER A 394 -10.75 24.95 13.31
C SER A 394 -10.37 24.04 14.47
N LEU A 395 -10.16 22.74 14.22
CA LEU A 395 -9.59 21.82 15.20
C LEU A 395 -8.21 22.30 15.66
N ARG A 396 -7.33 22.65 14.71
CA ARG A 396 -5.97 23.07 15.04
C ARG A 396 -5.90 24.39 15.80
N ALA A 397 -6.81 25.32 15.48
CA ALA A 397 -6.89 26.63 16.09
C ALA A 397 -7.38 26.57 17.54
N GLN A 398 -8.32 25.67 17.85
CA GLN A 398 -8.97 25.59 19.16
C GLN A 398 -8.23 24.72 20.19
N TYR A 399 -7.25 23.92 19.77
CA TYR A 399 -6.46 23.05 20.65
C TYR A 399 -4.99 23.46 20.74
N TYR A 400 -4.42 23.46 21.95
CA TYR A 400 -2.98 23.62 22.14
C TYR A 400 -2.19 22.46 21.50
N ASN A 401 -2.65 21.23 21.76
CA ASN A 401 -2.09 20.00 21.23
C ASN A 401 -3.21 19.19 20.55
N VAL A 402 -2.98 18.81 19.29
CA VAL A 402 -3.89 17.95 18.54
C VAL A 402 -3.30 16.54 18.46
N GLY A 403 -4.07 15.55 18.90
CA GLY A 403 -3.80 14.13 18.74
C GLY A 403 -4.96 13.40 18.06
N TRP A 404 -4.82 12.08 17.87
CA TRP A 404 -5.83 11.28 17.18
C TRP A 404 -7.17 11.23 17.94
N LEU A 405 -7.14 11.19 19.28
CA LEU A 405 -8.38 11.18 20.06
C LEU A 405 -9.17 12.48 19.89
N SER A 406 -8.50 13.64 19.91
CA SER A 406 -9.15 14.94 19.66
C SER A 406 -9.68 15.03 18.23
N ALA A 407 -8.93 14.56 17.24
CA ALA A 407 -9.37 14.59 15.84
C ALA A 407 -10.60 13.70 15.59
N GLN A 408 -10.60 12.48 16.13
CA GLN A 408 -11.74 11.58 15.98
C GLN A 408 -12.99 12.10 16.70
N ASN A 409 -12.86 12.66 17.91
CA ASN A 409 -13.99 13.28 18.60
C ASN A 409 -14.49 14.52 17.85
N TYR A 410 -13.59 15.27 17.20
CA TYR A 410 -13.96 16.42 16.37
C TYR A 410 -14.77 16.02 15.14
N ILE A 411 -14.37 14.93 14.47
CA ILE A 411 -15.08 14.38 13.30
C ILE A 411 -16.44 13.83 13.71
N ILE A 412 -16.53 13.05 14.80
CA ILE A 412 -17.80 12.45 15.23
C ILE A 412 -18.79 13.52 15.70
N GLY A 413 -18.29 14.63 16.21
CA GLY A 413 -19.08 15.69 16.82
C GLY A 413 -18.83 15.75 18.31
N ASN A 414 -18.40 16.92 18.78
CA ASN A 414 -18.22 17.25 20.18
C ASN A 414 -18.60 18.73 20.40
N LYS A 415 -18.27 19.27 21.58
CA LYS A 415 -18.67 20.64 21.95
C LYS A 415 -17.82 21.75 21.29
N VAL A 416 -16.79 21.42 20.54
CA VAL A 416 -15.89 22.38 19.89
C VAL A 416 -16.57 22.96 18.64
N LYS A 417 -16.34 24.25 18.35
CA LYS A 417 -16.95 24.92 17.19
C LYS A 417 -16.51 24.22 15.90
N ASN A 418 -17.43 24.10 14.95
CA ASN A 418 -17.28 23.39 13.68
C ASN A 418 -17.04 21.87 13.81
N SER A 419 -17.24 21.28 14.99
CA SER A 419 -17.12 19.83 15.17
C SER A 419 -18.35 19.10 14.62
N PHE A 420 -18.18 18.48 13.46
CA PHE A 420 -19.17 17.61 12.83
C PHE A 420 -18.50 16.72 11.76
N ASN A 421 -19.20 15.68 11.32
CA ASN A 421 -18.67 14.71 10.37
C ASN A 421 -18.80 15.22 8.93
N LEU A 422 -17.80 15.99 8.48
CA LEU A 422 -17.76 16.51 7.12
C LEU A 422 -17.70 15.39 6.07
N TYR A 423 -17.01 14.28 6.34
CA TYR A 423 -16.91 13.16 5.39
C TYR A 423 -18.28 12.58 5.05
N LYS A 424 -19.13 12.38 6.06
CA LYS A 424 -20.50 11.89 5.88
C LYS A 424 -21.36 12.87 5.07
N ILE A 425 -21.23 14.18 5.34
CA ILE A 425 -21.95 15.23 4.60
C ILE A 425 -21.56 15.22 3.11
N ILE A 426 -20.27 15.06 2.80
CA ILE A 426 -19.80 14.98 1.40
C ILE A 426 -20.45 13.77 0.69
N THR A 427 -20.48 12.59 1.33
CA THR A 427 -21.08 11.38 0.74
C THR A 427 -22.61 11.38 0.66
N GLU A 428 -23.28 12.24 1.41
CA GLU A 428 -24.73 12.38 1.35
C GLU A 428 -25.18 13.44 0.34
N ALA A 429 -24.28 14.35 -0.04
CA ALA A 429 -24.58 15.40 -1.02
C ALA A 429 -24.73 14.83 -2.44
N ASP A 430 -25.72 15.34 -3.16
CA ASP A 430 -26.06 15.00 -4.55
C ASP A 430 -25.33 15.87 -5.58
N SER A 431 -24.86 17.04 -5.17
CA SER A 431 -24.16 17.99 -6.03
C SER A 431 -23.20 18.90 -5.24
N PRO A 432 -22.19 19.50 -5.90
CA PRO A 432 -21.33 20.51 -5.29
C PRO A 432 -22.10 21.68 -4.67
N VAL A 433 -23.16 22.13 -5.33
CA VAL A 433 -23.96 23.30 -4.90
C VAL A 433 -24.70 22.99 -3.60
N SER A 434 -25.36 21.83 -3.54
CA SER A 434 -26.06 21.34 -2.34
C SER A 434 -25.10 21.18 -1.16
N LEU A 435 -23.89 20.64 -1.41
CA LEU A 435 -22.83 20.54 -0.42
C LEU A 435 -22.42 21.92 0.10
N LEU A 436 -22.07 22.86 -0.80
CA LEU A 436 -21.63 24.20 -0.43
C LEU A 436 -22.71 24.97 0.36
N SER A 437 -23.98 24.82 -0.01
CA SER A 437 -25.11 25.37 0.74
C SER A 437 -25.13 24.82 2.16
N THR A 438 -25.05 23.49 2.32
CA THR A 438 -25.03 22.83 3.63
C THR A 438 -23.85 23.27 4.48
N LEU A 439 -22.68 23.48 3.87
CA LEU A 439 -21.47 23.95 4.58
C LEU A 439 -21.57 25.41 4.99
N SER A 440 -22.25 26.24 4.21
CA SER A 440 -22.49 27.64 4.56
C SER A 440 -23.30 27.78 5.85
N ASP A 441 -24.24 26.86 6.11
CA ASP A 441 -25.03 26.85 7.36
C ASP A 441 -24.27 26.23 8.55
N ARG A 442 -23.34 25.30 8.29
CA ARG A 442 -22.70 24.49 9.34
C ARG A 442 -21.31 24.98 9.76
N VAL A 443 -20.54 25.52 8.83
CA VAL A 443 -19.20 26.05 9.11
C VAL A 443 -19.36 27.50 9.57
N ASN A 444 -19.02 27.74 10.83
CA ASN A 444 -19.22 29.01 11.48
C ASN A 444 -17.86 29.69 11.74
N PRO A 445 -17.83 31.04 11.78
CA PRO A 445 -16.68 31.78 12.28
C PRO A 445 -16.26 31.34 13.69
N LEU A 446 -14.95 31.45 13.97
CA LEU A 446 -14.41 31.18 15.29
C LEU A 446 -14.36 32.47 16.12
N PRO A 447 -14.93 32.48 17.34
CA PRO A 447 -14.69 33.55 18.29
C PRO A 447 -13.21 33.65 18.64
N ILE A 448 -12.66 34.87 18.72
CA ILE A 448 -11.23 35.09 19.06
C ILE A 448 -10.85 34.41 20.38
N GLY A 449 -11.75 34.37 21.37
CA GLY A 449 -11.55 33.70 22.66
C GLY A 449 -11.34 32.18 22.57
N CYS A 450 -11.89 31.55 21.53
CA CYS A 450 -11.76 30.10 21.28
C CYS A 450 -10.42 29.74 20.63
N ILE A 451 -9.75 30.68 19.95
CA ILE A 451 -8.48 30.43 19.27
C ILE A 451 -7.34 30.37 20.29
N LYS A 452 -6.74 29.18 20.43
CA LYS A 452 -5.57 28.89 21.27
C LYS A 452 -4.26 28.93 20.50
N ALA A 453 -4.29 28.82 19.17
CA ALA A 453 -3.13 29.01 18.32
C ALA A 453 -2.54 30.43 18.49
N LYS A 454 -1.22 30.56 18.26
CA LYS A 454 -0.54 31.86 18.35
C LYS A 454 -1.17 32.83 17.35
N LYS A 455 -1.57 34.01 17.85
CA LYS A 455 -2.24 35.06 17.08
C LYS A 455 -1.28 36.13 16.57
N ASP A 456 -0.07 36.17 17.12
CA ASP A 456 0.94 37.16 16.73
C ASP A 456 1.33 36.97 15.26
N ASN A 457 1.53 38.07 14.55
CA ASN A 457 2.01 38.07 13.16
C ASN A 457 1.08 37.34 12.17
N MET A 458 -0.24 37.35 12.40
CA MET A 458 -1.23 36.75 11.47
C MET A 458 -1.00 37.17 10.02
N ASP A 459 -0.79 38.46 9.77
CA ASP A 459 -0.66 39.02 8.42
C ASP A 459 0.81 39.13 7.94
N LYS A 460 1.76 38.47 8.64
CA LYS A 460 3.19 38.52 8.26
C LYS A 460 3.47 37.58 7.09
N GLN A 461 4.12 38.11 6.06
CA GLN A 461 4.61 37.35 4.92
C GLN A 461 6.09 36.98 5.03
N ASN A 462 6.52 35.93 4.34
CA ASN A 462 7.92 35.61 4.12
C ASN A 462 8.48 36.40 2.91
N LYS A 463 9.74 36.13 2.52
CA LYS A 463 10.40 36.82 1.40
C LYS A 463 9.75 36.55 0.04
N ASP A 464 9.00 35.47 -0.06
CA ASP A 464 8.32 35.03 -1.28
C ASP A 464 6.85 35.48 -1.33
N GLY A 465 6.43 36.37 -0.41
CA GLY A 465 5.05 36.86 -0.30
C GLY A 465 4.06 35.89 0.37
N ILE A 466 4.51 34.74 0.87
CA ILE A 466 3.65 33.71 1.48
C ILE A 466 3.35 34.10 2.93
N TYR A 467 2.07 34.13 3.30
CA TYR A 467 1.64 34.37 4.69
C TYR A 467 2.13 33.25 5.61
N GLN A 468 2.68 33.62 6.76
CA GLN A 468 3.28 32.68 7.71
C GLN A 468 2.26 32.04 8.64
N SER A 469 1.06 32.61 8.76
CA SER A 469 -0.01 32.09 9.62
C SER A 469 -1.22 31.65 8.81
N TYR A 470 -1.67 30.40 8.99
CA TYR A 470 -2.92 29.95 8.37
C TYR A 470 -4.14 30.75 8.85
N LEU A 471 -4.06 31.38 10.04
CA LEU A 471 -5.15 32.21 10.58
C LEU A 471 -5.40 33.46 9.72
N HIS A 472 -4.44 33.88 8.90
CA HIS A 472 -4.66 34.91 7.88
C HIS A 472 -5.88 34.56 7.00
N TYR A 473 -5.95 33.32 6.51
CA TYR A 473 -7.03 32.90 5.63
C TYR A 473 -8.35 32.71 6.35
N PHE A 474 -8.35 32.47 7.68
CA PHE A 474 -9.58 32.54 8.46
C PHE A 474 -10.13 33.98 8.45
N LYS A 475 -9.27 34.99 8.67
CA LYS A 475 -9.65 36.40 8.68
C LYS A 475 -10.10 36.87 7.29
N THR A 476 -9.32 36.60 6.25
CA THR A 476 -9.61 37.05 4.87
C THR A 476 -10.91 36.43 4.33
N ASN A 477 -11.21 35.19 4.69
CA ASN A 477 -12.46 34.51 4.33
C ASN A 477 -13.60 34.72 5.35
N LYS A 478 -13.48 35.66 6.29
CA LYS A 478 -14.54 36.02 7.26
C LYS A 478 -14.97 34.89 8.24
N PHE A 479 -14.05 34.00 8.59
CA PHE A 479 -14.25 32.92 9.57
C PHE A 479 -13.58 33.17 10.94
N VAL A 480 -13.31 34.43 11.27
CA VAL A 480 -12.95 34.88 12.62
C VAL A 480 -13.92 36.00 13.00
N GLU A 481 -14.60 35.86 14.11
CA GLU A 481 -15.47 36.93 14.65
C GLU A 481 -14.58 38.09 15.11
N GLY A 482 -14.89 39.32 14.68
CA GLY A 482 -14.18 40.51 15.16
C GLY A 482 -14.47 40.78 16.64
N GLU A 483 -13.63 41.57 17.30
CA GLU A 483 -13.89 41.97 18.71
C GLU A 483 -15.14 42.84 18.88
N ASN A 484 -15.74 43.35 17.79
CA ASN A 484 -16.89 44.28 17.80
C ASN A 484 -17.96 43.94 16.74
N GLU A 485 -18.34 42.68 16.59
CA GLU A 485 -19.52 42.29 15.80
C GLU A 485 -20.53 41.58 16.72
N ASN A 486 -21.15 42.36 17.61
CA ASN A 486 -22.38 42.02 18.32
C ASN A 486 -23.41 43.12 18.07
#